data_AF-A0A0F2DTG9-F1
#
_entry.id   AF-A0A0F2DTG9-F1
#
_cell.length_a   1.000
_cell.length_b   1.000
_cell.length_c   1.000
_cell.angle_alpha   90.00
_cell.angle_beta   90.00
_cell.angle_gamma   90.00
#
_symmetry.space_group_name_H-M   'P 1'
#
loop_
_entity.id
_entity.type
_entity.pdbx_description
1 polymer ?
#
loop_
_entity_poly.entity_id
_entity_poly.type
_entity_poly.pdbx_seq_one_letter_code
_entity_poly.pdbx_strand_id
1 'polypeptide(L)'
;MGIFDDFEYKENYQNEEKVIEVLKKILRAIHLNNYNDIMDCVDGSEVDDVRELLEYIDDSLQLNDFDKIDEYGVECNFHPNYEYSQLQVYEFNDQTGFVVEYQMTSESELVDLTLQLEFLYNNDGYKITSIDVDPG
;
A
#
# COMPACT_ATOMS: atom_id res chain seq x y z
N MET A 1 -14.94 -3.01 -22.31
CA MET A 1 -14.38 -1.67 -22.10
C MET A 1 -13.99 -1.66 -20.64
N GLY A 2 -12.77 -2.15 -20.40
CA GLY A 2 -12.27 -2.45 -19.06
C GLY A 2 -11.55 -1.23 -18.50
N ILE A 3 -11.65 -1.01 -17.21
CA ILE A 3 -11.10 0.13 -16.46
C ILE A 3 -9.57 0.03 -16.32
N PHE A 4 -8.92 -0.81 -17.14
CA PHE A 4 -7.51 -1.19 -17.05
C PHE A 4 -6.71 -0.84 -18.31
N ASP A 5 -7.28 -0.07 -19.24
CA ASP A 5 -6.59 0.36 -20.48
C ASP A 5 -5.66 1.58 -20.28
N ASP A 6 -5.56 2.11 -19.05
CA ASP A 6 -5.00 3.46 -18.81
C ASP A 6 -3.77 3.51 -17.86
N PHE A 7 -3.04 2.41 -17.63
CA PHE A 7 -1.82 2.44 -16.79
C PHE A 7 -0.61 1.80 -17.48
N GLU A 8 0.54 2.47 -17.43
CA GLU A 8 1.82 1.95 -17.94
C GLU A 8 2.66 1.40 -16.76
N TYR A 9 2.94 0.09 -16.76
CA TYR A 9 3.81 -0.55 -15.77
C TYR A 9 5.24 -0.03 -15.90
N LYS A 10 5.86 0.42 -14.80
CA LYS A 10 7.24 0.89 -14.78
C LYS A 10 8.10 0.08 -13.82
N GLU A 11 9.16 -0.50 -14.38
CA GLU A 11 10.18 -1.27 -13.65
C GLU A 11 11.14 -0.38 -12.84
N ASN A 12 11.09 0.96 -12.99
CA ASN A 12 11.93 1.92 -12.28
C ASN A 12 11.23 3.30 -12.19
N TYR A 13 10.87 3.73 -10.99
CA TYR A 13 10.26 5.05 -10.72
C TYR A 13 11.23 5.94 -9.92
N GLN A 14 11.17 7.26 -10.12
CA GLN A 14 12.03 8.19 -9.41
C GLN A 14 11.73 8.13 -7.90
N ASN A 15 12.76 7.84 -7.08
CA ASN A 15 12.70 7.76 -5.62
C ASN A 15 12.09 6.49 -5.01
N GLU A 16 12.32 5.33 -5.62
CA GLU A 16 12.02 4.00 -5.05
C GLU A 16 12.36 3.88 -3.55
N GLU A 17 13.55 4.34 -3.15
CA GLU A 17 13.97 4.31 -1.74
C GLU A 17 12.98 5.02 -0.81
N LYS A 18 12.47 6.19 -1.20
CA LYS A 18 11.56 6.97 -0.37
C LYS A 18 10.15 6.33 -0.34
N VAL A 19 9.69 5.73 -1.43
CA VAL A 19 8.42 4.97 -1.43
C VAL A 19 8.53 3.75 -0.51
N ILE A 20 9.65 3.02 -0.60
CA ILE A 20 9.93 1.90 0.31
C ILE A 20 9.99 2.37 1.77
N GLU A 21 10.59 3.53 2.05
CA GLU A 21 10.61 4.10 3.41
C GLU A 21 9.21 4.43 3.93
N VAL A 22 8.33 4.97 3.08
CA VAL A 22 6.92 5.23 3.41
C VAL A 22 6.18 3.93 3.68
N LEU A 23 6.29 2.94 2.78
CA LEU A 23 5.67 1.62 2.93
C LEU A 23 6.09 0.95 4.24
N LYS A 24 7.40 0.97 4.56
CA LYS A 24 7.93 0.45 5.82
C LYS A 24 7.26 1.09 7.03
N LYS A 25 7.08 2.42 7.02
CA LYS A 25 6.43 3.13 8.12
C LYS A 25 4.95 2.76 8.25
N ILE A 26 4.21 2.77 7.13
CA ILE A 26 2.77 2.49 7.12
C ILE A 26 2.50 1.04 7.51
N LEU A 27 3.17 0.07 6.90
CA LEU A 27 2.98 -1.35 7.23
C LEU A 27 3.36 -1.64 8.69
N ARG A 28 4.44 -1.04 9.20
CA ARG A 28 4.78 -1.14 10.62
C ARG A 28 3.72 -0.52 11.52
N ALA A 29 3.16 0.63 11.14
CA ALA A 29 2.11 1.28 11.91
C ALA A 29 0.84 0.43 11.94
N ILE A 30 0.44 -0.17 10.82
CA ILE A 30 -0.68 -1.14 10.75
C ILE A 30 -0.37 -2.37 11.62
N HIS A 31 0.82 -2.98 11.48
CA HIS A 31 1.27 -4.12 12.28
C HIS A 31 1.22 -3.88 13.80
N LEU A 32 1.50 -2.64 14.23
CA LEU A 32 1.47 -2.23 15.63
C LEU A 32 0.12 -1.65 16.08
N ASN A 33 -0.86 -1.58 15.17
CA ASN A 33 -2.14 -0.90 15.35
C ASN A 33 -1.98 0.55 15.87
N ASN A 34 -1.06 1.30 15.26
CA ASN A 34 -0.70 2.67 15.64
C ASN A 34 -1.19 3.70 14.60
N TYR A 35 -2.39 4.21 14.84
CA TYR A 35 -3.03 5.27 14.03
C TYR A 35 -2.17 6.53 13.85
N ASN A 36 -1.45 6.97 14.89
CA ASN A 36 -0.76 8.27 14.84
C ASN A 36 0.40 8.27 13.84
N ASP A 37 1.12 7.14 13.73
CA ASP A 37 2.27 7.03 12.83
C ASP A 37 1.82 7.02 11.35
N ILE A 38 0.60 6.57 11.06
CA ILE A 38 0.01 6.64 9.71
C ILE A 38 -0.34 8.10 9.39
N MET A 39 -0.99 8.80 10.32
CA MET A 39 -1.36 10.21 10.17
C MET A 39 -0.13 11.13 10.01
N ASP A 40 1.01 10.78 10.61
CA ASP A 40 2.28 11.50 10.42
C ASP A 40 2.88 11.32 9.01
N CYS A 41 2.47 10.27 8.28
CA CYS A 41 2.96 10.01 6.92
C CYS A 41 2.11 10.70 5.84
N VAL A 42 0.83 10.95 6.11
CA VAL A 42 -0.14 11.45 5.12
C VAL A 42 -0.46 12.93 5.30
N ASP A 43 -0.87 13.59 4.20
CA ASP A 43 -1.42 14.95 4.27
C ASP A 43 -2.83 14.87 4.90
N GLY A 44 -2.91 15.03 6.23
CA GLY A 44 -4.10 14.77 7.03
C GLY A 44 -5.35 15.62 6.72
N SER A 45 -5.35 16.45 5.67
CA SER A 45 -6.56 17.10 5.16
C SER A 45 -7.32 16.29 4.12
N GLU A 46 -6.69 15.30 3.47
CA GLU A 46 -7.24 14.58 2.30
C GLU A 46 -7.46 13.08 2.51
N VAL A 47 -7.09 12.54 3.68
CA VAL A 47 -7.20 11.11 3.97
C VAL A 47 -8.49 10.79 4.73
N ASP A 48 -9.18 9.74 4.30
CA ASP A 48 -10.35 9.16 4.95
C ASP A 48 -10.05 8.69 6.39
N ASP A 49 -11.05 8.25 7.15
CA ASP A 49 -10.86 7.87 8.55
C ASP A 49 -9.92 6.65 8.66
N VAL A 50 -8.62 6.89 8.87
CA VAL A 50 -7.60 5.85 9.04
C VAL A 50 -7.98 4.84 10.15
N ARG A 51 -8.88 5.20 11.07
CA ARG A 51 -9.42 4.24 12.04
C ARG A 51 -10.33 3.21 11.38
N GLU A 52 -11.21 3.64 10.49
CA GLU A 52 -12.08 2.74 9.73
C GLU A 52 -11.24 1.77 8.88
N LEU A 53 -10.15 2.27 8.29
CA LEU A 53 -9.17 1.44 7.58
C LEU A 53 -8.53 0.39 8.50
N LEU A 54 -8.05 0.78 9.69
CA LEU A 54 -7.47 -0.16 10.64
C LEU A 54 -8.49 -1.18 11.17
N GLU A 55 -9.72 -0.75 11.44
CA GLU A 55 -10.83 -1.63 11.84
C GLU A 55 -11.15 -2.65 10.72
N TYR A 56 -11.19 -2.21 9.46
CA TYR A 56 -11.41 -3.10 8.32
C TYR A 56 -10.31 -4.16 8.16
N ILE A 57 -9.04 -3.77 8.33
CA ILE A 57 -7.92 -4.72 8.30
C ILE A 57 -8.05 -5.74 9.45
N ASP A 58 -8.29 -5.29 10.67
CA ASP A 58 -8.43 -6.17 11.85
C ASP A 58 -9.59 -7.16 11.67
N ASP A 59 -10.76 -6.69 11.23
CA ASP A 59 -11.92 -7.54 10.93
C ASP A 59 -11.59 -8.59 9.87
N SER A 60 -10.89 -8.22 8.79
CA SER A 60 -10.50 -9.14 7.72
C SER A 60 -9.49 -10.19 8.20
N LEU A 61 -8.51 -9.80 9.01
CA LEU A 61 -7.52 -10.73 9.58
C LEU A 61 -8.20 -11.75 10.51
N GLN A 62 -9.08 -11.28 11.40
CA GLN A 62 -9.82 -12.14 12.33
C GLN A 62 -10.72 -13.14 11.61
N LEU A 63 -11.35 -12.76 10.49
CA LEU A 63 -12.16 -13.66 9.67
C LEU A 63 -11.35 -14.81 9.05
N ASN A 64 -10.03 -14.62 8.89
CA ASN A 64 -9.11 -15.58 8.27
C ASN A 64 -8.13 -16.20 9.28
N ASP A 65 -8.40 -16.07 10.58
CA ASP A 65 -7.56 -16.60 11.68
C ASP A 65 -6.11 -16.05 11.70
N PHE A 66 -5.90 -14.84 11.17
CA PHE A 66 -4.62 -14.12 11.26
C PHE A 66 -4.59 -13.14 12.43
N ASP A 67 -3.40 -12.92 13.01
CA ASP A 67 -3.20 -11.99 14.15
C ASP A 67 -2.92 -10.56 13.66
N LYS A 68 -1.97 -10.40 12.74
CA LYS A 68 -1.52 -9.10 12.23
C LYS A 68 -0.82 -9.26 10.89
N ILE A 69 -0.86 -8.23 10.07
CA ILE A 69 -0.07 -8.22 8.83
C ILE A 69 1.43 -8.28 9.12
N ASP A 70 2.24 -8.69 8.16
CA ASP A 70 3.69 -8.65 8.21
C ASP A 70 4.23 -7.22 7.97
N GLU A 71 5.42 -6.94 8.50
CA GLU A 71 6.17 -5.74 8.13
C GLU A 71 6.74 -5.85 6.70
N TYR A 72 7.05 -4.70 6.09
CA TYR A 72 7.66 -4.67 4.76
C TYR A 72 8.93 -5.54 4.68
N GLY A 73 9.00 -6.38 3.66
CA GLY A 73 10.19 -7.18 3.33
C GLY A 73 10.24 -8.56 3.99
N VAL A 74 9.20 -8.97 4.71
CA VAL A 74 8.96 -10.38 5.01
C VAL A 74 8.71 -11.13 3.69
N GLU A 75 9.33 -12.30 3.53
CA GLU A 75 9.22 -13.10 2.31
C GLU A 75 7.79 -13.65 2.17
N CYS A 76 7.18 -13.47 1.01
CA CYS A 76 5.86 -14.01 0.70
C CYS A 76 5.98 -15.44 0.17
N ASN A 77 5.17 -16.37 0.69
CA ASN A 77 5.15 -17.78 0.29
C ASN A 77 4.39 -18.02 -1.03
N PHE A 78 3.75 -16.99 -1.59
CA PHE A 78 3.02 -17.09 -2.85
C PHE A 78 3.98 -17.11 -4.04
N HIS A 79 4.19 -18.31 -4.59
CA HIS A 79 5.11 -18.56 -5.71
C HIS A 79 4.34 -19.11 -6.93
N PRO A 80 3.63 -18.25 -7.68
CA PRO A 80 2.90 -18.68 -8.87
C PRO A 80 3.85 -19.01 -10.03
N ASN A 81 3.30 -19.62 -11.09
CA ASN A 81 4.03 -19.90 -12.34
C ASN A 81 4.14 -18.67 -13.27
N TYR A 82 3.95 -17.47 -12.75
CA TYR A 82 4.06 -16.20 -13.47
C TYR A 82 4.89 -15.21 -12.63
N GLU A 83 5.34 -14.12 -13.26
CA GLU A 83 6.10 -13.08 -12.58
C GLU A 83 5.21 -12.36 -11.57
N TYR A 84 5.66 -12.33 -10.32
CA TYR A 84 4.88 -11.84 -9.19
C TYR A 84 5.74 -10.89 -8.36
N SER A 85 5.15 -9.77 -7.98
CA SER A 85 5.72 -8.81 -7.03
C SER A 85 4.61 -8.34 -6.10
N GLN A 86 4.87 -8.36 -4.79
CA GLN A 86 3.96 -7.75 -3.82
C GLN A 86 3.82 -6.25 -4.02
N LEU A 87 4.87 -5.59 -4.55
CA LEU A 87 4.90 -4.16 -4.78
C LEU A 87 4.69 -3.87 -6.27
N GLN A 88 3.66 -3.10 -6.58
CA GLN A 88 3.34 -2.62 -7.92
C GLN A 88 3.21 -1.10 -7.89
N VAL A 89 3.66 -0.44 -8.96
CA VAL A 89 3.62 1.02 -9.09
C VAL A 89 3.06 1.42 -10.44
N TYR A 90 2.07 2.32 -10.43
CA TYR A 90 1.35 2.78 -11.60
C TYR A 90 1.43 4.30 -11.70
N GLU A 91 2.03 4.83 -12.75
CA GLU A 91 2.05 6.27 -12.99
C GLU A 91 0.71 6.76 -13.57
N PHE A 92 0.27 7.95 -13.16
CA PHE A 92 -0.90 8.59 -13.76
C PHE A 92 -0.59 9.10 -15.17
N ASN A 93 -1.55 8.95 -16.08
CA ASN A 93 -1.41 9.40 -17.48
C ASN A 93 -1.12 10.89 -17.63
N ASP A 94 -1.63 11.71 -16.72
CA ASP A 94 -1.42 13.15 -16.69
C ASP A 94 -0.08 13.55 -16.04
N GLN A 95 0.72 12.57 -15.61
CA GLN A 95 2.02 12.73 -14.95
C GLN A 95 1.95 13.61 -13.69
N THR A 96 0.78 13.68 -13.06
CA THR A 96 0.60 14.42 -11.80
C THR A 96 1.06 13.62 -10.59
N GLY A 97 1.20 12.30 -10.73
CA GLY A 97 1.48 11.40 -9.62
C GLY A 97 1.58 9.94 -10.03
N PHE A 98 1.49 9.07 -9.02
CA PHE A 98 1.49 7.62 -9.16
C PHE A 98 0.79 6.96 -7.98
N VAL A 99 0.32 5.73 -8.19
CA VAL A 99 -0.23 4.86 -7.15
C VAL A 99 0.76 3.73 -6.87
N VAL A 100 0.85 3.37 -5.60
CA VAL A 100 1.59 2.21 -5.12
C VAL A 100 0.59 1.22 -4.55
N GLU A 101 0.62 0.00 -5.06
CA GLU A 101 -0.12 -1.12 -4.50
C GLU A 101 0.84 -2.08 -3.82
N TYR A 102 0.49 -2.49 -2.60
CA TYR A 102 1.25 -3.48 -1.84
C TYR A 102 0.32 -4.59 -1.33
N GLN A 103 0.50 -5.78 -1.86
CA GLN A 103 -0.24 -6.97 -1.41
C GLN A 103 0.29 -7.42 -0.05
N MET A 104 -0.57 -7.31 0.96
CA MET A 104 -0.22 -7.58 2.34
C MET A 104 -0.16 -9.09 2.60
N THR A 105 0.70 -9.46 3.55
CA THR A 105 0.80 -10.83 4.06
C THR A 105 0.64 -10.86 5.57
N SER A 106 0.37 -12.03 6.13
CA SER A 106 0.49 -12.35 7.55
C SER A 106 1.15 -13.72 7.65
N GLU A 107 2.20 -13.85 8.48
CA GLU A 107 2.96 -15.09 8.58
C GLU A 107 3.44 -15.61 7.21
N SER A 108 3.84 -14.68 6.32
CA SER A 108 4.25 -14.95 4.94
C SER A 108 3.14 -15.45 3.99
N GLU A 109 1.88 -15.50 4.43
CA GLU A 109 0.73 -15.87 3.58
C GLU A 109 -0.06 -14.63 3.14
N LEU A 110 -0.62 -14.64 1.93
CA LEU A 110 -1.47 -13.54 1.44
C LEU A 110 -2.76 -13.46 2.27
N VAL A 111 -3.14 -12.25 2.66
CA VAL A 111 -4.35 -11.98 3.45
C VAL A 111 -5.51 -11.44 2.59
N ASP A 112 -5.39 -11.54 1.26
CA ASP A 112 -6.35 -11.00 0.28
C ASP A 112 -6.71 -9.51 0.53
N LEU A 113 -5.73 -8.74 0.99
CA LEU A 113 -5.84 -7.28 1.14
C LEU A 113 -4.66 -6.60 0.42
N THR A 114 -4.98 -5.51 -0.27
CA THR A 114 -4.01 -4.68 -0.99
C THR A 114 -4.01 -3.27 -0.41
N LEU A 115 -2.88 -2.86 0.16
CA LEU A 115 -2.65 -1.48 0.58
C LEU A 115 -2.42 -0.61 -0.66
N GLN A 116 -3.19 0.46 -0.80
CA GLN A 116 -3.02 1.44 -1.88
C GLN A 116 -2.59 2.78 -1.31
N LEU A 117 -1.58 3.38 -1.93
CA LEU A 117 -1.07 4.70 -1.58
C LEU A 117 -1.01 5.58 -2.82
N GLU A 118 -1.69 6.72 -2.78
CA GLU A 118 -1.63 7.72 -3.85
C GLU A 118 -0.58 8.78 -3.54
N PHE A 119 0.31 9.01 -4.51
CA PHE A 119 1.34 10.04 -4.45
C PHE A 119 1.14 11.08 -5.54
N LEU A 120 1.02 12.36 -5.16
CA LEU A 120 1.05 13.47 -6.11
C LEU A 120 2.41 14.17 -6.09
N TYR A 121 2.97 14.43 -7.27
CA TYR A 121 4.20 15.20 -7.42
C TYR A 121 4.03 16.63 -6.92
N ASN A 122 5.05 17.15 -6.24
CA ASN A 122 5.10 18.53 -5.79
C ASN A 122 6.53 19.10 -5.95
N ASN A 123 6.72 20.38 -5.65
CA ASN A 123 8.03 21.03 -5.79
C ASN A 123 9.14 20.42 -4.92
N ASP A 124 8.77 19.68 -3.86
CA ASP A 124 9.69 19.03 -2.90
C ASP A 124 9.85 17.51 -3.16
N GLY A 125 9.29 17.01 -4.27
CA GLY A 125 9.25 15.60 -4.65
C GLY A 125 7.81 15.14 -4.84
N TYR A 126 7.16 14.70 -3.77
CA TYR A 126 5.77 14.25 -3.79
C TYR A 126 5.15 14.33 -2.40
N LYS A 127 3.81 14.21 -2.33
CA LYS A 127 3.04 14.06 -1.10
C LYS A 127 2.10 12.86 -1.21
N ILE A 128 1.79 12.22 -0.09
CA ILE A 128 0.77 11.19 -0.02
C ILE A 128 -0.58 11.89 0.13
N THR A 129 -1.49 11.66 -0.81
CA THR A 129 -2.83 12.25 -0.82
C THR A 129 -3.89 11.30 -0.31
N SER A 130 -3.68 9.99 -0.46
CA SER A 130 -4.64 8.98 -0.03
C SER A 130 -3.93 7.71 0.45
N ILE A 131 -4.58 7.03 1.38
CA ILE A 131 -4.28 5.67 1.82
C ILE A 131 -5.60 4.91 1.88
N ASP A 132 -5.62 3.74 1.26
CA ASP A 132 -6.79 2.86 1.22
C ASP A 132 -6.37 1.39 1.30
N VAL A 133 -7.34 0.51 1.60
CA VAL A 133 -7.17 -0.94 1.54
C VAL A 133 -8.34 -1.55 0.79
N ASP A 134 -8.03 -2.19 -0.33
CA ASP A 134 -9.00 -2.93 -1.13
C ASP A 134 -8.85 -4.46 -0.93
N PRO A 135 -9.93 -5.23 -1.07
CA PRO A 135 -9.85 -6.68 -1.21
C PRO A 135 -9.05 -7.05 -2.48
N GLY A 136 -8.08 -7.95 -2.32
CA GLY A 136 -7.14 -8.39 -3.37
C GLY A 136 -7.66 -9.47 -4.31
#